data_AF-A0A523JES9-F1
#
_entry.id   AF-A0A523JES9-F1
#
_cell.length_a   1.000
_cell.length_b   1.000
_cell.length_c   1.000
_cell.angle_alpha   90.00
_cell.angle_beta   90.00
_cell.angle_gamma   90.00
#
_symmetry.space_group_name_H-M   'P 1'
#
loop_
_entity.id
_entity.type
_entity.pdbx_description
1 polymer ?
#
loop_
_entity_poly.entity_id
_entity_poly.type
_entity_poly.pdbx_seq_one_letter_code
_entity_poly.pdbx_strand_id
1 'polypeptide(L)'
;MPNNNSYTITIFISISFLILLAVTACNPGLVNLGEQIRDDDGDGWFTNETNQLVILRLESGVFNIAGQYRIVIDDIRFPLTPSLNGIIDVQDFSAGNVIPIGIDILQRTIGTNLLDHENHVVAFTVPLRIDRLIGGLVIETFSSEINFNNQDSTFPVLMGLNSLNFTTVLTKFADPNPNNANADTDGDGITELQEALLSESFNGIGDPRSEQLDILLIFGATHQSSKLLQKSKELLKSRFAFRNINLHIDDGELNGAVGEGGLVTLAGEPVPDGTFLPLATARTIRDQNVPIGIRTMSYFFLLAKDMPLLNGIKAFGIAESPSPGIRGNVAIGYSKLVDLLPDIKNYQPINIMHEFGHNLGLCHPLSSTAACVSGAIPMIERDPGATAMGTPAEDPPIVFIQGVPGAPNPNQFINALSRPLDYTPGQWTNLMIGAGLGQ
;
A
#
# COMPACT_ATOMS: atom_id res chain seq x y z
N MET A 1 -65.71 -49.85 -6.27
CA MET A 1 -65.46 -48.41 -6.45
C MET A 1 -63.95 -48.26 -6.65
N PRO A 2 -63.46 -47.78 -7.80
CA PRO A 2 -62.02 -47.69 -8.05
C PRO A 2 -61.39 -46.54 -7.25
N ASN A 3 -60.19 -46.78 -6.73
CA ASN A 3 -59.46 -45.85 -5.86
C ASN A 3 -59.03 -44.58 -6.63
N ASN A 4 -59.63 -43.44 -6.26
CA ASN A 4 -59.31 -42.10 -6.77
C ASN A 4 -57.93 -41.55 -6.30
N ASN A 5 -57.15 -42.29 -5.52
CA ASN A 5 -55.88 -41.79 -4.96
C ASN A 5 -54.67 -41.94 -5.91
N SER A 6 -54.74 -42.78 -6.95
CA SER A 6 -53.62 -42.96 -7.88
C SER A 6 -53.48 -41.82 -8.89
N TYR A 7 -54.59 -41.17 -9.28
CA TYR A 7 -54.54 -40.08 -10.27
C TYR A 7 -53.99 -38.77 -9.70
N THR A 8 -54.25 -38.47 -8.42
CA THR A 8 -53.79 -37.24 -7.78
C THR A 8 -52.27 -37.22 -7.56
N ILE A 9 -51.67 -38.38 -7.23
CA ILE A 9 -50.21 -38.50 -7.03
C ILE A 9 -49.48 -38.43 -8.37
N THR A 10 -50.00 -39.04 -9.44
CA THR A 10 -49.40 -38.94 -10.78
C THR A 10 -49.46 -37.51 -11.33
N ILE A 11 -50.57 -36.79 -11.11
CA ILE A 11 -50.69 -35.38 -11.54
C ILE A 11 -49.75 -34.47 -10.76
N PHE A 12 -49.59 -34.66 -9.44
CA PHE A 12 -48.62 -33.87 -8.66
C PHE A 12 -47.17 -34.15 -9.06
N ILE A 13 -46.79 -35.41 -9.28
CA ILE A 13 -45.44 -35.74 -9.75
C ILE A 13 -45.22 -35.19 -11.16
N SER A 14 -46.21 -35.30 -12.06
CA SER A 14 -46.10 -34.74 -13.41
C SER A 14 -46.03 -33.21 -13.41
N ILE A 15 -46.77 -32.50 -12.56
CA ILE A 15 -46.71 -31.04 -12.45
C ILE A 15 -45.41 -30.60 -11.77
N SER A 16 -44.94 -31.30 -10.73
CA SER A 16 -43.63 -31.02 -10.13
C SER A 16 -42.48 -31.31 -11.10
N PHE A 17 -42.55 -32.36 -11.92
CA PHE A 17 -41.57 -32.65 -12.97
C PHE A 17 -41.69 -31.65 -14.13
N LEU A 18 -42.90 -31.14 -14.44
CA LEU A 18 -43.10 -30.07 -15.44
C LEU A 18 -42.58 -28.72 -14.94
N ILE A 19 -42.72 -28.42 -13.64
CA ILE A 19 -42.16 -27.23 -13.01
C ILE A 19 -40.64 -27.36 -12.89
N LEU A 20 -40.12 -28.54 -12.52
CA LEU A 20 -38.67 -28.80 -12.53
C LEU A 20 -38.10 -28.72 -13.95
N LEU A 21 -38.82 -29.27 -14.94
CA LEU A 21 -38.47 -29.16 -16.37
C LEU A 21 -38.64 -27.75 -16.93
N ALA A 22 -39.58 -26.94 -16.40
CA ALA A 22 -39.78 -25.54 -16.80
C ALA A 22 -38.77 -24.61 -16.12
N VAL A 23 -38.27 -24.97 -14.93
CA VAL A 23 -37.17 -24.30 -14.24
C VAL A 23 -35.82 -24.68 -14.88
N THR A 24 -35.66 -25.92 -15.38
CA THR A 24 -34.51 -26.33 -16.21
C THR A 24 -34.65 -26.00 -17.70
N ALA A 25 -35.85 -25.60 -18.14
CA ALA A 25 -36.06 -24.83 -19.38
C ALA A 25 -35.84 -23.34 -19.10
N CYS A 26 -34.93 -23.05 -18.17
CA CYS A 26 -33.90 -22.02 -18.26
C CYS A 26 -34.15 -21.01 -19.37
N ASN A 27 -34.69 -19.85 -19.00
CA ASN A 27 -34.43 -18.63 -19.74
C ASN A 27 -32.90 -18.58 -19.96
N PRO A 28 -32.40 -18.74 -21.19
CA PRO A 28 -30.96 -18.83 -21.44
C PRO A 28 -30.24 -17.60 -20.88
N GLY A 29 -30.94 -16.45 -20.82
CA GLY A 29 -30.43 -15.23 -20.19
C GLY A 29 -30.15 -15.37 -18.70
N LEU A 30 -30.96 -16.11 -17.92
CA LEU A 30 -30.76 -16.29 -16.48
C LEU A 30 -29.64 -17.30 -16.17
N VAL A 31 -29.51 -18.36 -16.98
CA VAL A 31 -28.38 -19.29 -16.83
C VAL A 31 -27.07 -18.60 -17.23
N ASN A 32 -27.07 -17.86 -18.34
CA ASN A 32 -25.89 -17.10 -18.75
C ASN A 32 -25.51 -16.03 -17.73
N LEU A 33 -26.48 -15.38 -17.09
CA LEU A 33 -26.21 -14.44 -16.00
C LEU A 33 -25.62 -15.18 -14.79
N GLY A 34 -26.22 -16.29 -14.36
CA GLY A 34 -25.71 -17.12 -13.26
C GLY A 34 -24.28 -17.59 -13.48
N GLU A 35 -23.91 -17.94 -14.71
CA GLU A 35 -22.53 -18.28 -15.08
C GLU A 35 -21.60 -17.07 -15.06
N GLN A 36 -22.05 -15.90 -15.54
CA GLN A 36 -21.21 -14.69 -15.56
C GLN A 36 -20.88 -14.16 -14.17
N ILE A 37 -21.75 -14.42 -13.19
CA ILE A 37 -21.63 -13.93 -11.81
C ILE A 37 -21.16 -15.01 -10.83
N ARG A 38 -20.74 -16.15 -11.36
CA ARG A 38 -20.33 -17.30 -10.56
C ARG A 38 -19.03 -17.00 -9.83
N ASP A 39 -19.01 -17.32 -8.55
CA ASP A 39 -17.88 -17.27 -7.62
C ASP A 39 -17.90 -18.63 -6.90
N ASP A 40 -17.03 -19.54 -7.34
CA ASP A 40 -17.09 -20.97 -7.00
C ASP A 40 -16.53 -21.28 -5.60
N ASP A 41 -15.63 -20.44 -5.08
CA ASP A 41 -15.02 -20.63 -3.75
C ASP A 41 -15.36 -19.52 -2.74
N GLY A 42 -16.09 -18.48 -3.19
CA GLY A 42 -16.66 -17.44 -2.34
C GLY A 42 -15.65 -16.40 -1.89
N ASP A 43 -14.57 -16.21 -2.64
CA ASP A 43 -13.48 -15.31 -2.27
C ASP A 43 -13.73 -13.85 -2.65
N GLY A 44 -14.72 -13.58 -3.49
CA GLY A 44 -15.04 -12.25 -3.97
C GLY A 44 -14.52 -11.96 -5.39
N TRP A 45 -13.95 -12.93 -6.08
CA TRP A 45 -13.64 -12.90 -7.50
C TRP A 45 -14.60 -13.78 -8.30
N PHE A 46 -15.01 -13.31 -9.47
CA PHE A 46 -15.77 -14.13 -10.39
C PHE A 46 -14.88 -15.19 -11.02
N THR A 47 -15.37 -16.42 -11.06
CA THR A 47 -14.72 -17.56 -11.72
C THR A 47 -14.43 -17.31 -13.20
N ASN A 48 -15.28 -16.54 -13.87
CA ASN A 48 -15.16 -16.22 -15.30
C ASN A 48 -14.56 -14.82 -15.50
N GLU A 49 -14.27 -14.45 -16.75
CA GLU A 49 -13.71 -13.14 -17.16
C GLU A 49 -14.68 -11.96 -16.97
N THR A 50 -15.12 -11.75 -15.74
CA THR A 50 -16.06 -10.71 -15.32
C THR A 50 -15.40 -9.72 -14.38
N ASN A 51 -14.35 -10.14 -13.63
CA ASN A 51 -13.56 -9.23 -12.82
C ASN A 51 -12.89 -8.18 -13.70
N GLN A 52 -12.64 -7.01 -13.15
CA GLN A 52 -12.19 -5.86 -13.91
C GLN A 52 -10.89 -5.32 -13.36
N LEU A 53 -9.97 -5.02 -14.27
CA LEU A 53 -8.79 -4.22 -14.05
C LEU A 53 -8.98 -2.89 -14.77
N VAL A 54 -8.96 -1.81 -14.02
CA VAL A 54 -9.04 -0.44 -14.52
C VAL A 54 -7.67 0.19 -14.41
N ILE A 55 -7.09 0.54 -15.55
CA ILE A 55 -5.82 1.26 -15.63
C ILE A 55 -6.12 2.72 -15.98
N LEU A 56 -5.63 3.65 -15.18
CA LEU A 56 -5.62 5.07 -15.51
C LEU A 56 -4.26 5.40 -16.14
N ARG A 57 -4.26 5.96 -17.34
CA ARG A 57 -3.07 6.37 -18.10
C ARG A 57 -3.07 7.89 -18.29
N LEU A 58 -1.94 8.54 -18.01
CA LEU A 58 -1.71 9.91 -18.45
C LEU A 58 -1.13 9.90 -19.86
N GLU A 59 -1.94 10.33 -20.84
CA GLU A 59 -1.55 10.32 -22.25
C GLU A 59 -0.70 11.54 -22.61
N SER A 60 -1.14 12.73 -22.20
CA SER A 60 -0.49 13.97 -22.61
C SER A 60 -0.83 15.15 -21.69
N GLY A 61 -0.06 16.22 -21.79
CA GLY A 61 -0.33 17.48 -21.11
C GLY A 61 -0.23 18.68 -22.06
N VAL A 62 -1.04 19.70 -21.83
CA VAL A 62 -0.92 21.03 -22.43
C VAL A 62 -0.72 22.03 -21.31
N PHE A 63 0.35 22.80 -21.42
CA PHE A 63 0.72 23.78 -20.42
C PHE A 63 0.87 25.14 -21.07
N ASN A 64 0.21 26.14 -20.49
CA ASN A 64 0.05 27.44 -21.13
C ASN A 64 1.18 28.43 -20.81
N ILE A 65 2.14 28.04 -19.98
CA ILE A 65 3.35 28.80 -19.75
C ILE A 65 4.56 27.88 -19.94
N ALA A 66 5.54 28.34 -20.70
CA ALA A 66 6.80 27.61 -20.84
C ALA A 66 7.50 27.45 -19.48
N GLY A 67 8.14 26.30 -19.28
CA GLY A 67 8.94 26.00 -18.11
C GLY A 67 8.97 24.51 -17.79
N GLN A 68 9.54 24.19 -16.64
CA GLN A 68 9.55 22.86 -16.08
C GLN A 68 8.33 22.65 -15.19
N TYR A 69 7.69 21.48 -15.30
CA TYR A 69 6.54 21.12 -14.48
C TYR A 69 6.78 19.76 -13.83
N ARG A 70 6.24 19.62 -12.62
CA ARG A 70 6.16 18.35 -11.90
C ARG A 70 4.69 18.07 -11.65
N ILE A 71 4.17 17.08 -12.35
CA ILE A 71 2.86 16.52 -12.06
C ILE A 71 3.03 15.62 -10.84
N VAL A 72 2.15 15.65 -9.86
CA VAL A 72 2.12 14.82 -8.66
C VAL A 72 0.70 14.32 -8.52
N ILE A 73 0.49 13.03 -8.47
CA ILE A 73 -0.85 12.45 -8.30
C ILE A 73 -0.73 11.56 -7.08
N ASP A 74 -1.55 11.85 -6.08
CA ASP A 74 -1.54 11.10 -4.82
C ASP A 74 -2.16 9.72 -5.04
N ASP A 75 -1.84 8.76 -4.17
CA ASP A 75 -2.35 7.38 -4.26
C ASP A 75 -2.04 6.63 -5.58
N ILE A 76 -1.00 7.04 -6.29
CA ILE A 76 -0.53 6.38 -7.51
C ILE A 76 0.06 4.99 -7.23
N ARG A 77 -0.30 4.05 -8.10
CA ARG A 77 0.25 2.71 -8.25
C ARG A 77 0.79 2.62 -9.67
N PHE A 78 2.11 2.65 -9.80
CA PHE A 78 2.75 2.44 -11.08
C PHE A 78 3.14 0.98 -11.21
N PRO A 79 2.35 0.13 -11.88
CA PRO A 79 2.76 -1.24 -12.08
C PRO A 79 4.03 -1.34 -12.95
N LEU A 80 4.38 -0.33 -13.78
CA LEU A 80 5.42 -0.51 -14.82
C LEU A 80 6.35 0.69 -15.11
N THR A 81 6.35 1.78 -14.34
CA THR A 81 7.30 2.90 -14.58
C THR A 81 8.27 3.16 -13.43
N PRO A 82 9.54 3.50 -13.72
CA PRO A 82 10.54 3.91 -12.73
C PRO A 82 10.28 5.29 -12.08
N SER A 83 9.19 5.97 -12.45
CA SER A 83 8.70 7.18 -11.77
C SER A 83 7.99 6.75 -10.48
N LEU A 84 8.41 7.29 -9.34
CA LEU A 84 8.12 6.68 -8.04
C LEU A 84 6.85 7.20 -7.37
N ASN A 85 6.25 8.29 -7.87
CA ASN A 85 4.97 8.86 -7.37
C ASN A 85 4.21 9.69 -8.40
N GLY A 86 4.51 9.54 -9.67
CA GLY A 86 3.79 10.12 -10.78
C GLY A 86 3.53 11.61 -10.65
N ILE A 87 4.38 12.40 -10.00
CA ILE A 87 5.81 12.65 -10.24
C ILE A 87 6.28 12.33 -11.64
N ILE A 88 5.78 13.16 -12.53
CA ILE A 88 6.19 13.23 -13.92
C ILE A 88 6.81 14.61 -14.09
N ASP A 89 8.13 14.64 -14.16
CA ASP A 89 8.86 15.86 -14.48
C ASP A 89 8.81 16.05 -16.01
N VAL A 90 8.12 17.10 -16.44
CA VAL A 90 8.01 17.50 -17.85
C VAL A 90 8.96 18.66 -18.08
N GLN A 91 9.95 18.47 -18.97
CA GLN A 91 11.02 19.44 -19.20
C GLN A 91 10.75 20.38 -20.38
N ASP A 92 11.14 21.65 -20.20
CA ASP A 92 11.33 22.73 -21.18
C ASP A 92 10.59 22.58 -22.52
N PHE A 93 9.33 22.98 -22.51
CA PHE A 93 8.47 23.03 -23.69
C PHE A 93 8.02 24.45 -24.01
N SER A 94 7.55 24.64 -25.25
CA SER A 94 6.89 25.87 -25.68
C SER A 94 5.44 25.88 -25.20
N ALA A 95 4.98 27.03 -24.70
CA ALA A 95 3.61 27.20 -24.22
C ALA A 95 2.56 26.79 -25.28
N GLY A 96 1.51 26.09 -24.84
CA GLY A 96 0.37 25.71 -25.68
C GLY A 96 0.57 24.46 -26.54
N ASN A 97 1.73 23.81 -26.48
CA ASN A 97 1.96 22.56 -27.19
C ASN A 97 1.41 21.35 -26.41
N VAL A 98 0.93 20.35 -27.15
CA VAL A 98 0.61 19.02 -26.60
C VAL A 98 1.90 18.26 -26.38
N ILE A 99 2.10 17.80 -25.16
CA ILE A 99 3.27 17.04 -24.74
C ILE A 99 2.83 15.59 -24.53
N PRO A 100 3.28 14.64 -25.35
CA PRO A 100 2.99 13.22 -25.13
C PRO A 100 3.74 12.74 -23.88
N ILE A 101 3.07 11.97 -23.04
CA ILE A 101 3.60 11.39 -21.80
C ILE A 101 3.46 9.86 -21.85
N GLY A 102 2.23 9.36 -22.02
CA GLY A 102 1.94 7.93 -22.27
C GLY A 102 2.37 6.97 -21.15
N ILE A 103 1.98 7.25 -19.91
CA ILE A 103 2.32 6.38 -18.77
C ILE A 103 1.07 5.92 -18.01
N ASP A 104 1.01 4.63 -17.68
CA ASP A 104 0.01 4.08 -16.75
C ASP A 104 0.30 4.61 -15.37
N ILE A 105 -0.62 5.33 -14.73
CA ILE A 105 -0.42 5.97 -13.42
C ILE A 105 -1.13 5.27 -12.27
N LEU A 106 -2.11 4.43 -12.56
CA LEU A 106 -2.88 3.76 -11.52
C LEU A 106 -3.47 2.47 -12.04
N GLN A 107 -3.59 1.50 -11.13
CA GLN A 107 -4.26 0.23 -11.37
C GLN A 107 -5.25 -0.07 -10.24
N ARG A 108 -6.51 -0.31 -10.62
CA ARG A 108 -7.62 -0.65 -9.71
C ARG A 108 -8.28 -1.95 -10.15
N THR A 109 -8.44 -2.89 -9.25
CA THR A 109 -9.24 -4.09 -9.50
C THR A 109 -10.66 -3.90 -9.02
N ILE A 110 -11.58 -4.72 -9.54
CA ILE A 110 -12.97 -4.77 -9.10
C ILE A 110 -13.45 -6.21 -9.22
N GLY A 111 -13.91 -6.78 -8.10
CA GLY A 111 -14.43 -8.15 -8.00
C GLY A 111 -15.96 -8.24 -8.02
N THR A 112 -16.51 -9.15 -7.22
CA THR A 112 -17.94 -9.53 -7.19
C THR A 112 -18.89 -8.41 -6.74
N ASN A 113 -18.37 -7.31 -6.19
CA ASN A 113 -19.15 -6.12 -5.84
C ASN A 113 -19.72 -5.35 -7.04
N LEU A 114 -19.49 -5.83 -8.26
CA LEU A 114 -20.19 -5.39 -9.47
C LEU A 114 -21.66 -5.81 -9.51
N LEU A 115 -22.09 -6.80 -8.70
CA LEU A 115 -23.41 -7.44 -8.80
C LEU A 115 -24.60 -6.63 -8.30
N ASP A 116 -24.39 -5.53 -7.59
CA ASP A 116 -25.52 -4.81 -7.02
C ASP A 116 -26.46 -4.19 -8.09
N HIS A 117 -25.99 -3.93 -9.32
CA HIS A 117 -26.82 -3.44 -10.42
C HIS A 117 -26.26 -3.73 -11.84
N GLU A 118 -27.15 -4.01 -12.83
CA GLU A 118 -26.82 -4.37 -14.23
C GLU A 118 -25.99 -3.32 -15.02
N ASN A 119 -25.70 -2.14 -14.47
CA ASN A 119 -24.86 -1.10 -15.08
C ASN A 119 -23.99 -0.37 -14.03
N HIS A 120 -23.46 -1.09 -13.04
CA HIS A 120 -22.74 -0.44 -11.95
C HIS A 120 -21.43 0.19 -12.44
N VAL A 121 -21.45 1.53 -12.45
CA VAL A 121 -20.27 2.36 -12.70
C VAL A 121 -19.58 2.57 -11.36
N VAL A 122 -18.43 1.95 -11.19
CA VAL A 122 -17.57 2.17 -10.02
C VAL A 122 -16.73 3.41 -10.31
N ALA A 123 -16.96 4.48 -9.56
CA ALA A 123 -16.25 5.73 -9.70
C ALA A 123 -15.08 5.81 -8.71
N PHE A 124 -13.98 6.39 -9.17
CA PHE A 124 -12.75 6.59 -8.42
C PHE A 124 -12.38 8.07 -8.48
N THR A 125 -11.85 8.58 -7.38
CA THR A 125 -11.36 9.96 -7.27
C THR A 125 -9.93 9.93 -6.75
N VAL A 126 -9.03 10.66 -7.42
CA VAL A 126 -7.61 10.70 -7.07
C VAL A 126 -7.13 12.15 -7.03
N PRO A 127 -6.46 12.61 -5.95
CA PRO A 127 -5.92 13.96 -5.91
C PRO A 127 -4.79 14.15 -6.92
N LEU A 128 -4.82 15.29 -7.62
CA LEU A 128 -3.82 15.69 -8.62
C LEU A 128 -3.27 17.07 -8.25
N ARG A 129 -1.96 17.21 -8.32
CA ARG A 129 -1.21 18.44 -8.12
C ARG A 129 -0.22 18.65 -9.27
N ILE A 130 -0.04 19.87 -9.70
CA ILE A 130 1.01 20.25 -10.66
C ILE A 130 1.81 21.39 -10.05
N ASP A 131 3.11 21.17 -9.88
CA ASP A 131 4.06 22.17 -9.43
C ASP A 131 4.85 22.69 -10.62
N ARG A 132 4.81 24.01 -10.87
CA ARG A 132 5.67 24.65 -11.86
C ARG A 132 7.00 25.04 -11.22
N LEU A 133 8.10 24.74 -11.89
CA LEU A 133 9.45 24.96 -11.36
C LEU A 133 10.27 25.96 -12.18
N ILE A 134 11.07 26.77 -11.49
CA ILE A 134 12.16 27.58 -12.07
C ILE A 134 13.41 27.33 -11.25
N GLY A 135 14.48 26.83 -11.89
CA GLY A 135 15.72 26.49 -11.19
C GLY A 135 15.52 25.44 -10.08
N GLY A 136 14.53 24.55 -10.24
CA GLY A 136 14.17 23.52 -9.25
C GLY A 136 13.33 24.02 -8.06
N LEU A 137 12.99 25.30 -8.00
CA LEU A 137 12.09 25.87 -6.99
C LEU A 137 10.65 25.87 -7.49
N VAL A 138 9.72 25.39 -6.67
CA VAL A 138 8.28 25.48 -6.93
C VAL A 138 7.86 26.94 -6.84
N ILE A 139 7.37 27.49 -7.95
CA ILE A 139 6.92 28.88 -8.06
C ILE A 139 5.39 29.01 -8.08
N GLU A 140 4.69 27.94 -8.45
CA GLU A 140 3.25 27.91 -8.61
C GLU A 140 2.77 26.47 -8.46
N THR A 141 1.65 26.29 -7.76
CA THR A 141 1.03 24.99 -7.53
C THR A 141 -0.43 25.06 -7.96
N PHE A 142 -0.85 24.08 -8.74
CA PHE A 142 -2.23 23.86 -9.15
C PHE A 142 -2.71 22.54 -8.55
N SER A 143 -3.94 22.48 -8.08
CA SER A 143 -4.54 21.25 -7.54
C SER A 143 -5.89 20.99 -8.19
N SER A 144 -6.22 19.72 -8.37
CA SER A 144 -7.49 19.22 -8.90
C SER A 144 -7.69 17.77 -8.45
N GLU A 145 -8.74 17.14 -8.96
CA GLU A 145 -9.05 15.74 -8.74
C GLU A 145 -9.28 15.06 -10.09
N ILE A 146 -8.76 13.85 -10.23
CA ILE A 146 -9.03 12.98 -11.36
C ILE A 146 -10.23 12.12 -10.98
N ASN A 147 -11.34 12.33 -11.68
CA ASN A 147 -12.53 11.51 -11.53
C ASN A 147 -12.64 10.58 -12.73
N PHE A 148 -12.58 9.27 -12.48
CA PHE A 148 -12.69 8.25 -13.52
C PHE A 148 -13.53 7.09 -13.02
N ASN A 149 -13.81 6.12 -13.88
CA ASN A 149 -14.61 4.97 -13.53
C ASN A 149 -14.16 3.71 -14.27
N ASN A 150 -14.84 2.60 -14.05
CA ASN A 150 -14.58 1.33 -14.70
C ASN A 150 -15.06 1.25 -16.17
N GLN A 151 -14.90 2.31 -16.95
CA GLN A 151 -15.23 2.34 -18.38
C GLN A 151 -14.07 2.90 -19.20
N ASP A 152 -13.85 2.29 -20.38
CA ASP A 152 -12.93 2.84 -21.36
C ASP A 152 -13.34 4.26 -21.73
N SER A 153 -12.45 5.21 -21.46
CA SER A 153 -12.74 6.62 -21.71
C SER A 153 -11.46 7.42 -21.88
N THR A 154 -11.53 8.53 -22.62
CA THR A 154 -10.46 9.52 -22.69
C THR A 154 -11.04 10.86 -22.29
N PHE A 155 -10.41 11.53 -21.34
CA PHE A 155 -10.94 12.76 -20.77
C PHE A 155 -9.83 13.72 -20.31
N PRO A 156 -10.05 15.04 -20.44
CA PRO A 156 -9.14 16.03 -19.90
C PRO A 156 -9.47 16.37 -18.43
N VAL A 157 -8.44 16.60 -17.62
CA VAL A 157 -8.54 17.31 -16.34
C VAL A 157 -7.97 18.70 -16.53
N LEU A 158 -8.81 19.70 -16.28
CA LEU A 158 -8.46 21.11 -16.45
C LEU A 158 -7.98 21.70 -15.12
N MET A 159 -6.84 22.39 -15.18
CA MET A 159 -6.16 22.98 -14.02
C MET A 159 -5.81 24.44 -14.32
N GLY A 160 -6.84 25.28 -14.28
CA GLY A 160 -6.76 26.66 -14.74
C GLY A 160 -6.54 26.72 -16.25
N LEU A 161 -5.37 27.20 -16.67
CA LEU A 161 -4.99 27.24 -18.08
C LEU A 161 -4.28 25.95 -18.53
N ASN A 162 -3.87 25.06 -17.63
CA ASN A 162 -3.23 23.80 -18.00
C ASN A 162 -4.28 22.70 -18.17
N SER A 163 -3.99 21.70 -18.99
CA SER A 163 -4.80 20.49 -19.09
C SER A 163 -3.93 19.25 -19.15
N LEU A 164 -4.38 18.18 -18.51
CA LEU A 164 -3.81 16.84 -18.63
C LEU A 164 -4.87 15.93 -19.24
N ASN A 165 -4.50 15.14 -20.24
CA ASN A 165 -5.40 14.20 -20.90
C ASN A 165 -5.14 12.79 -20.40
N PHE A 166 -6.16 12.17 -19.84
CA PHE A 166 -6.11 10.82 -19.30
C PHE A 166 -6.91 9.87 -20.16
N THR A 167 -6.51 8.60 -20.16
CA THR A 167 -7.30 7.49 -20.68
C THR A 167 -7.51 6.49 -19.56
N THR A 168 -8.72 5.97 -19.44
CA THR A 168 -9.01 4.78 -18.66
C THR A 168 -9.07 3.58 -19.60
N VAL A 169 -8.38 2.50 -19.24
CA VAL A 169 -8.36 1.23 -19.98
C VAL A 169 -8.90 0.14 -19.05
N LEU A 170 -9.96 -0.55 -19.51
CA LEU A 170 -10.59 -1.65 -18.83
C LEU A 170 -10.10 -2.98 -19.42
N THR A 171 -9.58 -3.86 -18.57
CA THR A 171 -9.27 -5.25 -18.92
C THR A 171 -10.08 -6.18 -18.04
N LYS A 172 -10.67 -7.24 -18.59
CA LYS A 172 -11.36 -8.25 -17.80
C LYS A 172 -10.46 -9.44 -17.49
N PHE A 173 -10.70 -10.10 -16.37
CA PHE A 173 -9.95 -11.29 -15.96
C PHE A 173 -10.81 -12.28 -15.18
N ALA A 174 -10.41 -13.54 -15.20
CA ALA A 174 -10.99 -14.61 -14.39
C ALA A 174 -10.23 -14.76 -13.07
N ASP A 175 -10.91 -15.24 -12.05
CA ASP A 175 -10.30 -15.68 -10.80
C ASP A 175 -9.07 -16.59 -11.06
N PRO A 176 -7.89 -16.22 -10.54
CA PRO A 176 -6.67 -17.03 -10.66
C PRO A 176 -6.79 -18.43 -10.05
N ASN A 177 -7.59 -18.62 -9.01
CA ASN A 177 -7.80 -19.92 -8.36
C ASN A 177 -9.25 -20.16 -7.91
N PRO A 178 -10.15 -20.55 -8.83
CA PRO A 178 -11.59 -20.65 -8.57
C PRO A 178 -12.04 -21.81 -7.68
N ASN A 179 -11.12 -22.48 -6.99
CA ASN A 179 -11.44 -23.58 -6.10
C ASN A 179 -10.84 -23.40 -4.70
N ASN A 180 -10.13 -22.30 -4.44
CA ASN A 180 -9.48 -22.06 -3.17
C ASN A 180 -9.23 -20.57 -2.89
N ALA A 181 -10.19 -19.96 -2.20
CA ALA A 181 -10.15 -18.61 -1.66
C ALA A 181 -8.91 -18.26 -0.81
N ASN A 182 -8.24 -19.28 -0.25
CA ASN A 182 -7.04 -19.10 0.58
C ASN A 182 -5.76 -19.50 -0.18
N ALA A 183 -5.79 -19.52 -1.51
CA ALA A 183 -4.58 -19.61 -2.29
C ALA A 183 -3.77 -18.31 -2.13
N ASP A 184 -2.69 -18.22 -2.87
CA ASP A 184 -1.78 -17.07 -2.90
C ASP A 184 -1.01 -17.26 -4.21
N THR A 185 -1.75 -17.09 -5.31
CA THR A 185 -1.32 -17.54 -6.64
C THR A 185 -0.10 -16.78 -7.12
N ASP A 186 0.05 -15.51 -6.72
CA ASP A 186 1.24 -14.70 -6.98
C ASP A 186 2.32 -14.80 -5.88
N GLY A 187 2.00 -15.35 -4.72
CA GLY A 187 2.97 -15.75 -3.70
C GLY A 187 3.46 -14.60 -2.83
N ASP A 188 2.67 -13.52 -2.72
CA ASP A 188 3.01 -12.35 -1.92
C ASP A 188 2.55 -12.48 -0.44
N GLY A 189 1.80 -13.54 -0.17
CA GLY A 189 1.25 -13.92 1.13
C GLY A 189 0.08 -13.05 1.58
N ILE A 190 -0.61 -12.43 0.63
CA ILE A 190 -1.98 -11.96 0.72
C ILE A 190 -2.82 -12.94 -0.11
N THR A 191 -3.81 -13.60 0.50
CA THR A 191 -4.61 -14.60 -0.23
C THR A 191 -5.59 -13.93 -1.19
N GLU A 192 -6.13 -14.64 -2.18
CA GLU A 192 -7.08 -14.06 -3.15
C GLU A 192 -8.33 -13.52 -2.46
N LEU A 193 -8.85 -14.19 -1.42
CA LEU A 193 -9.90 -13.67 -0.54
C LEU A 193 -9.50 -12.34 0.11
N GLN A 194 -8.26 -12.22 0.56
CA GLN A 194 -7.77 -11.00 1.19
C GLN A 194 -7.65 -9.88 0.17
N GLU A 195 -7.18 -10.18 -1.03
CA GLU A 195 -7.08 -9.22 -2.12
C GLU A 195 -8.45 -8.75 -2.62
N ALA A 196 -9.44 -9.64 -2.70
CA ALA A 196 -10.82 -9.27 -2.98
C ALA A 196 -11.36 -8.31 -1.92
N LEU A 197 -11.12 -8.60 -0.64
CA LEU A 197 -11.48 -7.70 0.47
C LEU A 197 -10.76 -6.34 0.38
N LEU A 198 -9.48 -6.32 -0.02
CA LEU A 198 -8.74 -5.08 -0.26
C LEU A 198 -9.30 -4.30 -1.46
N SER A 199 -9.66 -5.01 -2.52
CA SER A 199 -10.30 -4.46 -3.71
C SER A 199 -11.62 -3.79 -3.35
N GLU A 200 -12.46 -4.46 -2.57
CA GLU A 200 -13.73 -3.91 -2.10
C GLU A 200 -13.55 -2.73 -1.15
N SER A 201 -12.77 -2.93 -0.09
CA SER A 201 -12.74 -2.00 1.04
C SER A 201 -11.96 -0.73 0.73
N PHE A 202 -11.05 -0.79 -0.25
CA PHE A 202 -10.07 0.28 -0.50
C PHE A 202 -10.00 0.73 -1.95
N ASN A 203 -11.14 0.81 -2.62
CA ASN A 203 -11.21 1.40 -3.96
C ASN A 203 -10.35 0.65 -5.00
N GLY A 204 -10.27 -0.69 -4.90
CA GLY A 204 -9.66 -1.56 -5.91
C GLY A 204 -8.18 -1.88 -5.65
N ILE A 205 -7.79 -2.05 -4.38
CA ILE A 205 -6.39 -2.16 -4.00
C ILE A 205 -5.76 -3.57 -4.19
N GLY A 206 -6.45 -4.69 -4.00
CA GLY A 206 -5.82 -6.03 -4.19
C GLY A 206 -5.73 -6.43 -5.66
N ASP A 207 -4.68 -7.11 -6.12
CA ASP A 207 -4.62 -7.64 -7.50
C ASP A 207 -4.08 -9.07 -7.56
N PRO A 208 -4.97 -10.09 -7.63
CA PRO A 208 -4.59 -11.50 -7.47
C PRO A 208 -3.79 -12.07 -8.65
N ARG A 209 -3.46 -11.22 -9.62
CA ARG A 209 -2.71 -11.56 -10.84
C ARG A 209 -1.29 -11.00 -10.81
N SER A 210 -0.96 -10.19 -9.82
CA SER A 210 0.22 -9.35 -9.84
C SER A 210 1.49 -10.19 -9.78
N GLU A 211 2.44 -10.03 -10.71
CA GLU A 211 3.80 -10.58 -10.50
C GLU A 211 4.62 -9.74 -9.49
N GLN A 212 3.99 -8.75 -8.85
CA GLN A 212 4.60 -7.85 -7.86
C GLN A 212 4.03 -8.14 -6.49
N LEU A 213 4.92 -8.25 -5.51
CA LEU A 213 4.52 -8.41 -4.12
C LEU A 213 3.81 -7.15 -3.60
N ASP A 214 2.63 -7.29 -3.02
CA ASP A 214 1.93 -6.20 -2.36
C ASP A 214 2.32 -6.08 -0.88
N ILE A 215 2.53 -4.84 -0.43
CA ILE A 215 2.68 -4.53 0.99
C ILE A 215 1.69 -3.43 1.34
N LEU A 216 0.78 -3.71 2.26
CA LEU A 216 -0.09 -2.69 2.86
C LEU A 216 0.52 -2.17 4.17
N LEU A 217 0.98 -0.93 4.15
CA LEU A 217 1.54 -0.22 5.30
C LEU A 217 0.60 0.91 5.74
N ILE A 218 -0.02 0.72 6.90
CA ILE A 218 -0.94 1.68 7.52
C ILE A 218 -0.15 2.52 8.53
N PHE A 219 -0.25 3.84 8.40
CA PHE A 219 0.40 4.79 9.29
C PHE A 219 -0.59 5.46 10.21
N GLY A 220 -0.25 5.44 11.50
CA GLY A 220 -0.84 6.31 12.50
C GLY A 220 0.15 7.38 12.95
N ALA A 221 -0.35 8.53 13.40
CA ALA A 221 0.44 9.55 14.07
C ALA A 221 -0.22 9.96 15.39
N THR A 222 0.58 10.17 16.43
CA THR A 222 0.07 10.61 17.73
C THR A 222 -0.21 12.12 17.79
N HIS A 223 0.29 12.89 16.82
CA HIS A 223 0.18 14.34 16.79
C HIS A 223 0.26 14.88 15.35
N GLN A 224 -0.39 16.02 15.06
CA GLN A 224 -0.43 16.63 13.72
C GLN A 224 0.96 16.86 13.14
N SER A 225 1.89 17.33 13.96
CA SER A 225 3.27 17.59 13.55
C SER A 225 4.08 16.33 13.27
N SER A 226 3.54 15.15 13.57
CA SER A 226 4.23 13.84 13.47
C SER A 226 3.71 13.00 12.32
N LYS A 227 2.74 13.51 11.56
CA LYS A 227 2.24 12.88 10.34
C LYS A 227 3.38 12.54 9.39
N LEU A 228 3.15 11.47 8.64
CA LEU A 228 4.04 11.07 7.58
C LEU A 228 4.09 12.18 6.54
N LEU A 229 5.28 12.69 6.26
CA LEU A 229 5.44 13.75 5.28
C LEU A 229 5.26 13.18 3.87
N GLN A 230 4.66 13.96 2.97
CA GLN A 230 4.48 13.56 1.58
C GLN A 230 5.80 13.07 0.95
N LYS A 231 6.87 13.85 1.10
CA LYS A 231 8.21 13.47 0.61
C LYS A 231 8.73 12.15 1.21
N SER A 232 8.37 11.82 2.45
CA SER A 232 8.73 10.56 3.08
C SER A 232 8.00 9.39 2.42
N LYS A 233 6.67 9.52 2.18
CA LYS A 233 5.89 8.56 1.38
C LYS A 233 6.55 8.34 0.02
N GLU A 234 6.90 9.45 -0.61
CA GLU A 234 7.48 9.45 -1.94
C GLU A 234 8.79 8.67 -2.01
N LEU A 235 9.66 8.83 -1.02
CA LEU A 235 10.94 8.14 -0.91
C LEU A 235 10.80 6.66 -0.55
N LEU A 236 9.81 6.29 0.26
CA LEU A 236 9.53 4.90 0.64
C LEU A 236 9.02 4.11 -0.55
N LYS A 237 7.89 4.52 -1.16
CA LYS A 237 7.32 3.87 -2.36
C LYS A 237 8.38 3.70 -3.45
N SER A 238 9.20 4.73 -3.58
CA SER A 238 10.40 4.76 -4.42
C SER A 238 11.31 3.54 -4.30
N ARG A 239 11.62 3.14 -3.08
CA ARG A 239 12.59 2.07 -2.83
C ARG A 239 11.99 0.70 -3.08
N PHE A 240 10.72 0.51 -2.77
CA PHE A 240 10.00 -0.73 -3.04
C PHE A 240 9.75 -0.93 -4.53
N ALA A 241 9.36 0.12 -5.26
CA ALA A 241 9.15 0.03 -6.71
C ALA A 241 10.42 -0.37 -7.48
N PHE A 242 11.60 0.13 -7.09
CA PHE A 242 12.88 -0.32 -7.67
C PHE A 242 13.16 -1.82 -7.47
N ARG A 243 12.40 -2.50 -6.60
CA ARG A 243 12.51 -3.92 -6.27
C ARG A 243 11.32 -4.74 -6.76
N ASN A 244 10.47 -4.17 -7.63
CA ASN A 244 9.23 -4.82 -8.11
C ASN A 244 8.27 -5.17 -6.97
N ILE A 245 8.21 -4.31 -5.95
CA ILE A 245 7.30 -4.42 -4.80
C ILE A 245 6.34 -3.23 -4.83
N ASN A 246 5.06 -3.51 -4.70
CA ASN A 246 4.00 -2.52 -4.70
C ASN A 246 3.64 -2.16 -3.24
N LEU A 247 4.19 -1.04 -2.77
CA LEU A 247 3.95 -0.54 -1.42
C LEU A 247 2.72 0.39 -1.38
N HIS A 248 1.64 -0.10 -0.79
CA HIS A 248 0.46 0.67 -0.43
C HIS A 248 0.69 1.37 0.91
N ILE A 249 0.53 2.68 0.92
CA ILE A 249 0.65 3.49 2.13
C ILE A 249 -0.71 4.13 2.38
N ASP A 250 -1.33 3.79 3.51
CA ASP A 250 -2.48 4.51 4.03
C ASP A 250 -2.06 5.34 5.24
N ASP A 251 -2.21 6.65 5.15
CA ASP A 251 -1.93 7.59 6.24
C ASP A 251 -3.18 8.31 6.74
N GLY A 252 -4.37 7.72 6.61
CA GLY A 252 -5.58 8.29 7.22
C GLY A 252 -6.91 8.03 6.52
N GLU A 253 -6.92 7.53 5.29
CA GLU A 253 -8.15 7.25 4.53
C GLU A 253 -8.76 5.92 4.98
N LEU A 254 -7.93 4.93 5.35
CA LEU A 254 -8.35 3.58 5.73
C LEU A 254 -8.24 3.30 7.25
N ASN A 255 -7.73 4.26 8.03
CA ASN A 255 -7.58 4.22 9.50
C ASN A 255 -8.89 4.25 10.32
N GLY A 256 -10.02 3.78 9.75
CA GLY A 256 -11.24 3.45 10.52
C GLY A 256 -12.01 4.58 11.21
N ALA A 257 -11.69 5.86 10.94
CA ALA A 257 -12.28 7.10 11.49
C ALA A 257 -12.06 7.37 13.00
N VAL A 258 -11.31 8.42 13.36
CA VAL A 258 -11.70 9.84 13.62
C VAL A 258 -10.38 10.62 13.70
N GLY A 259 -10.06 11.39 12.66
CA GLY A 259 -8.88 12.25 12.63
C GLY A 259 -8.48 12.57 11.19
N GLU A 260 -8.41 13.84 10.83
CA GLU A 260 -7.86 14.25 9.53
C GLU A 260 -6.47 13.65 9.37
N GLY A 261 -6.20 12.90 8.30
CA GLY A 261 -4.86 12.46 7.89
C GLY A 261 -4.09 11.59 8.90
N GLY A 262 -4.74 10.55 9.46
CA GLY A 262 -4.03 9.46 10.15
C GLY A 262 -3.65 9.76 11.59
N LEU A 263 -4.30 10.74 12.22
CA LEU A 263 -4.22 10.90 13.67
C LEU A 263 -4.94 9.74 14.34
N VAL A 264 -4.23 9.01 15.21
CA VAL A 264 -4.78 7.85 15.90
C VAL A 264 -5.05 8.17 17.36
N THR A 265 -6.10 7.55 17.88
CA THR A 265 -6.50 7.67 19.29
C THR A 265 -6.19 6.39 20.06
N LEU A 266 -6.00 6.52 21.37
CA LEU A 266 -5.96 5.41 22.31
C LEU A 266 -7.21 5.48 23.17
N ALA A 267 -8.08 4.47 23.06
CA ALA A 267 -9.38 4.41 23.72
C ALA A 267 -10.29 5.63 23.43
N GLY A 268 -10.20 6.18 22.22
CA GLY A 268 -10.96 7.35 21.79
C GLY A 268 -10.35 8.70 22.17
N GLU A 269 -9.23 8.71 22.91
CA GLU A 269 -8.53 9.92 23.33
C GLU A 269 -7.21 10.11 22.56
N PRO A 270 -6.82 11.36 22.24
CA PRO A 270 -5.49 11.63 21.68
C PRO A 270 -4.37 11.17 22.61
N VAL A 271 -3.30 10.61 22.03
CA VAL A 271 -2.12 10.20 22.82
C VAL A 271 -1.33 11.44 23.24
N PRO A 272 -1.09 11.67 24.56
CA PRO A 272 -0.35 12.84 25.01
C PRO A 272 1.10 12.84 24.54
N ASP A 273 1.64 14.03 24.28
CA ASP A 273 3.06 14.22 23.97
C ASP A 273 3.96 13.68 25.11
N GLY A 274 5.11 13.12 24.74
CA GLY A 274 6.08 12.55 25.69
C GLY A 274 5.72 11.16 26.23
N THR A 275 4.57 10.60 25.83
CA THR A 275 4.12 9.28 26.32
C THR A 275 5.00 8.17 25.74
N PHE A 276 5.53 7.31 26.62
CA PHE A 276 6.14 6.05 26.16
C PHE A 276 5.09 5.14 25.56
N LEU A 277 5.33 4.69 24.33
CA LEU A 277 4.46 3.74 23.66
C LEU A 277 5.19 2.40 23.54
N PRO A 278 4.93 1.43 24.44
CA PRO A 278 5.38 0.07 24.23
C PRO A 278 4.60 -0.57 23.07
N LEU A 279 5.17 -1.63 22.46
CA LEU A 279 4.52 -2.39 21.39
C LEU A 279 3.09 -2.84 21.75
N ALA A 280 2.85 -3.23 23.00
CA ALA A 280 1.51 -3.63 23.46
C ALA A 280 0.47 -2.50 23.33
N THR A 281 0.87 -1.25 23.60
CA THR A 281 -0.01 -0.08 23.42
C THR A 281 -0.22 0.21 21.95
N ALA A 282 0.82 0.14 21.11
CA ALA A 282 0.66 0.33 19.67
C ALA A 282 -0.22 -0.75 19.01
N ARG A 283 -0.17 -2.00 19.49
CA ARG A 283 -1.12 -3.05 19.10
C ARG A 283 -2.55 -2.68 19.47
N THR A 284 -2.76 -2.14 20.67
CA THR A 284 -4.10 -1.68 21.10
C THR A 284 -4.60 -0.54 20.22
N ILE A 285 -3.73 0.43 19.88
CA ILE A 285 -4.05 1.53 18.95
C ILE A 285 -4.42 0.95 17.58
N ARG A 286 -3.61 0.05 17.01
CA ARG A 286 -3.94 -0.64 15.76
C ARG A 286 -5.31 -1.33 15.86
N ASP A 287 -5.54 -2.10 16.91
CA ASP A 287 -6.78 -2.87 17.08
C ASP A 287 -8.01 -1.99 17.31
N GLN A 288 -7.85 -0.71 17.62
CA GLN A 288 -8.93 0.25 17.74
C GLN A 288 -9.17 1.04 16.45
N ASN A 289 -8.12 1.29 15.65
CA ASN A 289 -8.19 2.20 14.50
C ASN A 289 -8.16 1.44 13.15
N VAL A 290 -7.62 0.22 13.09
CA VAL A 290 -7.56 -0.58 11.85
C VAL A 290 -8.73 -1.57 11.80
N PRO A 291 -9.50 -1.66 10.70
CA PRO A 291 -10.58 -2.65 10.55
C PRO A 291 -10.11 -4.10 10.74
N ILE A 292 -10.90 -4.94 11.42
CA ILE A 292 -10.49 -6.33 11.73
C ILE A 292 -10.16 -7.15 10.48
N GLY A 293 -10.88 -6.92 9.39
CA GLY A 293 -10.72 -7.67 8.13
C GLY A 293 -9.32 -7.56 7.52
N ILE A 294 -8.55 -6.50 7.84
CA ILE A 294 -7.32 -6.16 7.13
C ILE A 294 -6.07 -6.24 8.02
N ARG A 295 -6.24 -6.37 9.34
CA ARG A 295 -5.14 -6.39 10.32
C ARG A 295 -4.13 -7.49 10.07
N THR A 296 -4.55 -8.61 9.49
CA THR A 296 -3.71 -9.78 9.26
C THR A 296 -2.80 -9.65 8.04
N MET A 297 -3.19 -8.82 7.07
CA MET A 297 -2.48 -8.58 5.82
C MET A 297 -1.75 -7.22 5.79
N SER A 298 -2.09 -6.30 6.70
CA SER A 298 -1.44 -5.00 6.82
C SER A 298 -0.32 -4.98 7.88
N TYR A 299 0.68 -4.14 7.66
CA TYR A 299 1.61 -3.67 8.68
C TYR A 299 1.13 -2.34 9.23
N PHE A 300 1.25 -2.14 10.55
CA PHE A 300 0.90 -0.87 11.21
C PHE A 300 2.15 -0.16 11.73
N PHE A 301 2.35 1.08 11.31
CA PHE A 301 3.47 1.91 11.75
C PHE A 301 2.96 3.15 12.48
N LEU A 302 3.33 3.30 13.75
CA LEU A 302 2.95 4.44 14.57
C LEU A 302 4.07 5.48 14.66
N LEU A 303 3.83 6.67 14.12
CA LEU A 303 4.71 7.83 14.25
C LEU A 303 4.40 8.60 15.54
N ALA A 304 5.29 8.47 16.51
CA ALA A 304 5.20 9.17 17.79
C ALA A 304 5.88 10.55 17.73
N LYS A 305 5.27 11.53 18.40
CA LYS A 305 5.84 12.89 18.54
C LYS A 305 7.07 12.94 19.43
N ASP A 306 7.09 12.11 20.48
CA ASP A 306 8.11 11.98 21.53
C ASP A 306 8.13 10.52 22.00
N MET A 307 9.30 9.89 22.03
CA MET A 307 9.52 8.59 22.70
C MET A 307 10.50 8.83 23.86
N PRO A 308 10.13 8.52 25.11
CA PRO A 308 11.03 8.67 26.24
C PRO A 308 12.18 7.66 26.18
N LEU A 309 13.23 7.99 26.93
CA LEU A 309 14.45 7.20 27.01
C LEU A 309 14.16 5.78 27.51
N LEU A 310 14.51 4.77 26.71
CA LEU A 310 14.61 3.38 27.16
C LEU A 310 15.92 3.24 27.92
N ASN A 311 15.86 3.07 29.25
CA ASN A 311 17.02 2.94 30.12
C ASN A 311 18.05 4.10 29.99
N GLY A 312 17.59 5.32 29.74
CA GLY A 312 18.46 6.49 29.56
C GLY A 312 19.02 6.68 28.14
N ILE A 313 18.64 5.82 27.18
CA ILE A 313 19.04 5.92 25.77
C ILE A 313 17.81 6.26 24.91
N LYS A 314 17.92 7.23 23.99
CA LYS A 314 16.85 7.51 23.01
C LYS A 314 16.81 6.35 21.99
N ALA A 315 15.78 5.51 22.04
CA ALA A 315 15.47 4.58 20.96
C ALA A 315 14.74 5.33 19.85
N PHE A 316 15.13 5.13 18.58
CA PHE A 316 14.49 5.79 17.42
C PHE A 316 13.18 5.12 17.01
N GLY A 317 13.04 3.86 17.37
CA GLY A 317 11.86 3.08 17.14
C GLY A 317 11.94 1.75 17.86
N ILE A 318 10.84 1.02 17.76
CA ILE A 318 10.70 -0.34 18.25
C ILE A 318 9.78 -1.05 17.25
N ALA A 319 10.23 -2.18 16.75
CA ALA A 319 9.45 -3.05 15.88
C ALA A 319 9.19 -4.41 16.53
N GLU A 320 8.02 -4.96 16.25
CA GLU A 320 7.74 -6.36 16.53
C GLU A 320 8.56 -7.25 15.59
N SER A 321 9.47 -8.04 16.16
CA SER A 321 10.17 -9.08 15.40
C SER A 321 9.21 -10.21 15.05
N PRO A 322 9.16 -10.66 13.80
CA PRO A 322 8.39 -11.83 13.42
C PRO A 322 8.90 -13.07 14.15
N SER A 323 8.09 -14.12 14.15
CA SER A 323 8.49 -15.47 14.54
C SER A 323 8.18 -16.43 13.39
N PRO A 324 8.75 -17.65 13.32
CA PRO A 324 8.40 -18.60 12.27
C PRO A 324 6.89 -18.81 12.19
N GLY A 325 6.28 -18.49 11.04
CA GLY A 325 4.83 -18.56 10.82
C GLY A 325 4.00 -17.41 11.39
N ILE A 326 4.61 -16.37 11.98
CA ILE A 326 3.93 -15.19 12.52
C ILE A 326 4.63 -13.92 12.02
N ARG A 327 3.98 -13.16 11.14
CA ARG A 327 4.45 -11.85 10.67
C ARG A 327 4.49 -10.86 11.85
N GLY A 328 5.56 -10.07 11.95
CA GLY A 328 5.58 -8.90 12.82
C GLY A 328 4.74 -7.82 12.16
N ASN A 329 3.75 -7.26 12.85
CA ASN A 329 2.74 -6.40 12.20
C ASN A 329 2.60 -5.02 12.84
N VAL A 330 3.44 -4.70 13.83
CA VAL A 330 3.45 -3.38 14.48
C VAL A 330 4.87 -2.87 14.61
N ALA A 331 5.08 -1.62 14.21
CA ALA A 331 6.26 -0.84 14.54
C ALA A 331 5.86 0.53 15.07
N ILE A 332 6.75 1.11 15.85
CA ILE A 332 6.64 2.46 16.40
C ILE A 332 7.95 3.16 16.04
N GLY A 333 7.84 4.34 15.43
CA GLY A 333 9.00 5.14 15.08
C GLY A 333 8.83 6.57 15.55
N TYR A 334 9.96 7.17 15.91
CA TYR A 334 10.04 8.58 16.20
C TYR A 334 9.92 9.42 14.91
N SER A 335 9.10 10.46 14.97
CA SER A 335 8.70 11.23 13.77
C SER A 335 9.66 12.35 13.40
N LYS A 336 10.41 12.92 14.37
CA LYS A 336 11.29 14.09 14.16
C LYS A 336 12.45 14.13 15.16
N LEU A 337 13.66 14.48 14.73
CA LEU A 337 14.78 14.74 15.65
C LEU A 337 14.80 16.23 16.03
N VAL A 338 14.17 16.59 17.15
CA VAL A 338 14.06 17.99 17.63
C VAL A 338 15.43 18.61 17.95
N ASP A 339 16.42 17.81 18.34
CA ASP A 339 17.75 18.26 18.80
C ASP A 339 18.82 18.34 17.70
N LEU A 340 18.48 17.93 16.48
CA LEU A 340 19.38 17.96 15.33
C LEU A 340 18.78 18.93 14.31
N LEU A 341 19.65 19.71 13.66
CA LEU A 341 19.34 20.83 12.73
C LEU A 341 18.07 20.63 11.88
N PRO A 342 17.43 21.72 11.41
CA PRO A 342 16.15 21.66 10.71
C PRO A 342 16.16 20.60 9.60
N ASP A 343 15.37 19.54 9.82
CA ASP A 343 15.10 18.42 8.94
C ASP A 343 16.34 17.79 8.29
N ILE A 344 16.93 16.80 8.98
CA ILE A 344 17.77 15.83 8.27
C ILE A 344 16.88 15.15 7.22
N LYS A 345 17.14 15.48 5.95
CA LYS A 345 16.19 15.36 4.82
C LYS A 345 15.52 14.01 4.64
N ASN A 346 16.11 12.94 5.18
CA ASN A 346 15.67 11.55 5.04
C ASN A 346 15.44 10.85 6.39
N TYR A 347 15.32 11.58 7.51
CA TYR A 347 15.17 10.95 8.83
C TYR A 347 13.95 10.01 8.92
N GLN A 348 12.75 10.53 8.65
CA GLN A 348 11.52 9.73 8.69
C GLN A 348 11.60 8.47 7.83
N PRO A 349 11.95 8.54 6.53
CA PRO A 349 11.99 7.34 5.71
C PRO A 349 13.10 6.37 6.14
N ILE A 350 14.25 6.83 6.63
CA ILE A 350 15.30 5.94 7.17
C ILE A 350 14.79 5.20 8.41
N ASN A 351 14.17 5.92 9.34
CA ASN A 351 13.63 5.31 10.56
C ASN A 351 12.53 4.30 10.23
N ILE A 352 11.65 4.64 9.28
CA ILE A 352 10.59 3.76 8.82
C ILE A 352 11.17 2.52 8.15
N MET A 353 12.11 2.65 7.21
CA MET A 353 12.79 1.50 6.58
C MET A 353 13.49 0.61 7.62
N HIS A 354 14.14 1.19 8.63
CA HIS A 354 14.84 0.44 9.66
C HIS A 354 13.88 -0.42 10.48
N GLU A 355 12.86 0.20 11.07
CA GLU A 355 11.91 -0.49 11.95
C GLU A 355 10.98 -1.41 11.14
N PHE A 356 10.59 -1.00 9.94
CA PHE A 356 9.80 -1.87 9.07
C PHE A 356 10.61 -3.08 8.61
N GLY A 357 11.91 -2.93 8.33
CA GLY A 357 12.81 -4.05 8.05
C GLY A 357 12.82 -5.09 9.16
N HIS A 358 12.76 -4.68 10.43
CA HIS A 358 12.59 -5.60 11.55
C HIS A 358 11.25 -6.35 11.54
N ASN A 359 10.14 -5.71 11.17
CA ASN A 359 8.86 -6.41 10.99
C ASN A 359 8.92 -7.46 9.87
N LEU A 360 9.72 -7.20 8.83
CA LEU A 360 10.00 -8.11 7.73
C LEU A 360 11.03 -9.20 8.09
N GLY A 361 11.53 -9.21 9.33
CA GLY A 361 12.43 -10.24 9.84
C GLY A 361 13.92 -9.98 9.61
N LEU A 362 14.27 -8.80 9.09
CA LEU A 362 15.66 -8.39 8.90
C LEU A 362 16.31 -8.08 10.25
N CYS A 363 17.57 -8.48 10.38
CA CYS A 363 18.44 -8.12 11.50
C CYS A 363 19.38 -6.97 11.14
N HIS A 364 20.00 -6.37 12.16
CA HIS A 364 21.14 -5.47 11.94
C HIS A 364 22.29 -6.22 11.25
N PRO A 365 23.08 -5.55 10.40
CA PRO A 365 24.11 -6.22 9.61
C PRO A 365 25.12 -7.03 10.43
N LEU A 366 25.58 -6.49 11.57
CA LEU A 366 26.56 -7.17 12.43
C LEU A 366 25.95 -8.32 13.25
N SER A 367 24.65 -8.28 13.53
CA SER A 367 23.92 -9.33 14.25
C SER A 367 23.25 -10.34 13.32
N SER A 368 23.30 -10.12 12.00
CA SER A 368 22.69 -10.98 11.00
C SER A 368 23.36 -12.35 10.97
N THR A 369 22.72 -13.35 11.60
CA THR A 369 23.19 -14.73 11.71
C THR A 369 22.08 -15.69 11.33
N ALA A 370 22.32 -17.01 11.40
CA ALA A 370 21.28 -18.01 11.17
C ALA A 370 20.10 -17.92 12.16
N ALA A 371 20.24 -17.16 13.26
CA ALA A 371 19.17 -16.90 14.20
C ALA A 371 18.18 -15.80 13.74
N CYS A 372 18.49 -15.09 12.65
CA CYS A 372 17.59 -14.09 12.07
C CYS A 372 16.44 -14.77 11.36
N VAL A 373 15.23 -14.23 11.52
CA VAL A 373 14.00 -14.83 10.99
C VAL A 373 14.04 -14.93 9.47
N SER A 374 14.53 -13.88 8.80
CA SER A 374 14.71 -13.86 7.35
C SER A 374 15.98 -14.60 6.89
N GLY A 375 16.78 -15.14 7.81
CA GLY A 375 18.10 -15.72 7.52
C GLY A 375 19.27 -14.73 7.60
N ALA A 376 20.48 -15.28 7.52
CA ALA A 376 21.73 -14.53 7.59
C ALA A 376 22.06 -13.84 6.27
N ILE A 377 22.55 -12.61 6.30
CA ILE A 377 23.07 -11.94 5.11
C ILE A 377 24.54 -12.34 4.86
N PRO A 378 25.01 -12.32 3.60
CA PRO A 378 26.40 -12.62 3.27
C PRO A 378 27.37 -11.75 4.07
N MET A 379 28.49 -12.32 4.52
CA MET A 379 29.47 -11.59 5.35
C MET A 379 29.97 -10.29 4.69
N ILE A 380 30.12 -10.28 3.37
CA ILE A 380 30.57 -9.10 2.60
C ILE A 380 29.56 -7.94 2.66
N GLU A 381 28.30 -8.22 2.96
CA GLU A 381 27.23 -7.23 3.07
C GLU A 381 26.95 -6.81 4.52
N ARG A 382 27.69 -7.35 5.51
CA ARG A 382 27.53 -7.00 6.93
C ARG A 382 28.17 -5.66 7.29
N ASP A 383 27.95 -4.65 6.45
CA ASP A 383 28.39 -3.28 6.66
C ASP A 383 27.20 -2.42 7.13
N PRO A 384 27.17 -1.98 8.41
CA PRO A 384 26.11 -1.12 8.91
C PRO A 384 26.04 0.24 8.23
N GLY A 385 27.11 0.71 7.58
CA GLY A 385 27.13 1.95 6.80
C GLY A 385 26.47 1.82 5.42
N ALA A 386 26.25 0.61 4.92
CA ALA A 386 25.77 0.35 3.57
C ALA A 386 24.25 0.15 3.46
N THR A 387 23.51 0.26 4.56
CA THR A 387 22.06 -0.03 4.61
C THR A 387 21.33 0.78 5.68
N ALA A 388 20.03 0.99 5.46
CA ALA A 388 19.12 1.54 6.46
C ALA A 388 19.03 0.68 7.74
N MET A 389 19.40 -0.61 7.69
CA MET A 389 19.36 -1.50 8.86
C MET A 389 20.53 -1.32 9.85
N GLY A 390 21.53 -0.49 9.54
CA GLY A 390 22.57 -0.18 10.53
C GLY A 390 22.02 0.67 11.67
N THR A 391 22.63 0.60 12.85
CA THR A 391 22.32 1.50 14.00
C THR A 391 23.43 2.55 14.22
N PRO A 392 23.13 3.75 14.72
CA PRO A 392 24.17 4.74 15.09
C PRO A 392 25.21 4.19 16.09
N ALA A 393 24.85 3.19 16.89
CA ALA A 393 25.76 2.56 17.84
C ALA A 393 26.95 1.85 17.17
N GLU A 394 26.84 1.55 15.87
CA GLU A 394 27.86 0.85 15.08
C GLU A 394 28.85 1.80 14.38
N ASP A 395 28.69 3.13 14.50
CA ASP A 395 29.59 4.11 13.89
C ASP A 395 30.86 4.39 14.73
N PRO A 396 32.07 4.22 14.17
CA PRO A 396 33.32 4.57 14.83
C PRO A 396 33.75 6.04 14.60
N PRO A 397 34.48 6.68 15.55
CA PRO A 397 34.67 6.26 16.93
C PRO A 397 33.41 6.54 17.78
N ILE A 398 33.09 5.62 18.68
CA ILE A 398 32.04 5.81 19.68
C ILE A 398 32.52 6.85 20.70
N VAL A 399 32.19 8.13 20.46
CA VAL A 399 32.54 9.22 21.38
C VAL A 399 31.27 9.67 22.11
N PHE A 400 31.00 9.09 23.27
CA PHE A 400 30.03 9.65 24.20
C PHE A 400 30.48 11.06 24.59
N ILE A 401 29.62 12.06 24.43
CA ILE A 401 29.91 13.42 24.92
C ILE A 401 30.16 13.31 26.43
N GLN A 402 31.30 13.83 26.89
CA GLN A 402 31.57 13.99 28.31
C GLN A 402 30.45 14.83 28.96
N GLY A 403 29.63 14.19 29.80
CA GLY A 403 28.63 14.88 30.62
C GLY A 403 27.22 14.28 30.58
N VAL A 404 26.88 13.44 29.59
CA VAL A 404 25.60 12.71 29.55
C VAL A 404 25.85 11.24 29.20
N PRO A 405 25.79 10.32 30.18
CA PRO A 405 25.90 8.89 29.90
C PRO A 405 24.82 8.45 28.90
N GLY A 406 25.21 7.86 27.76
CA GLY A 406 24.29 7.23 26.81
C GLY A 406 23.77 8.09 25.66
N ALA A 407 24.13 9.37 25.56
CA ALA A 407 23.76 10.20 24.39
C ALA A 407 24.75 9.97 23.23
N PRO A 408 24.30 9.52 22.04
CA PRO A 408 25.18 9.38 20.88
C PRO A 408 25.74 10.75 20.46
N ASN A 409 26.94 10.76 19.89
CA ASN A 409 27.52 11.98 19.35
C ASN A 409 26.65 12.50 18.18
N PRO A 410 26.37 13.81 18.04
CA PRO A 410 25.74 14.39 16.85
C PRO A 410 26.35 13.88 15.52
N ASN A 411 27.66 13.62 15.47
CA ASN A 411 28.32 13.05 14.30
C ASN A 411 27.88 11.60 13.98
N GLN A 412 27.61 10.78 15.00
CA GLN A 412 27.08 9.42 14.80
C GLN A 412 25.64 9.47 14.26
N PHE A 413 24.83 10.42 14.72
CA PHE A 413 23.52 10.64 14.13
C PHE A 413 23.61 11.08 12.66
N ILE A 414 24.50 12.03 12.35
CA ILE A 414 24.70 12.50 10.99
C ILE A 414 25.16 11.35 10.09
N ASN A 415 26.10 10.53 10.55
CA ASN A 415 26.61 9.37 9.81
C ASN A 415 25.49 8.36 9.56
N ALA A 416 24.75 7.93 10.60
CA ALA A 416 23.64 7.01 10.45
C ALA A 416 22.55 7.51 9.50
N LEU A 417 22.28 8.82 9.51
CA LEU A 417 21.28 9.43 8.63
C LEU A 417 21.79 9.76 7.23
N SER A 418 23.11 9.66 7.03
CA SER A 418 23.74 9.73 5.71
C SER A 418 23.76 8.39 4.99
N ARG A 419 23.40 7.29 5.68
CA ARG A 419 23.38 5.94 5.11
C ARG A 419 22.36 5.83 3.97
N PRO A 420 22.55 4.87 3.06
CA PRO A 420 21.57 4.59 2.02
C PRO A 420 20.19 4.26 2.60
N LEU A 421 19.16 4.89 2.05
CA LEU A 421 17.77 4.50 2.27
C LEU A 421 17.48 3.25 1.43
N ASP A 422 18.05 2.10 1.78
CA ASP A 422 17.86 0.82 1.09
C ASP A 422 18.32 -0.35 1.95
N TYR A 423 17.92 -1.57 1.59
CA TYR A 423 18.49 -2.81 2.09
C TYR A 423 19.61 -3.31 1.16
N THR A 424 20.54 -4.11 1.69
CA THR A 424 21.56 -4.78 0.89
C THR A 424 20.94 -5.87 0.00
N PRO A 425 21.60 -6.32 -1.08
CA PRO A 425 21.08 -7.36 -1.96
C PRO A 425 20.64 -8.65 -1.23
N GLY A 426 21.43 -9.12 -0.27
CA GLY A 426 21.11 -10.28 0.56
C GLY A 426 19.95 -10.04 1.52
N GLN A 427 19.77 -8.81 2.01
CA GLN A 427 18.57 -8.45 2.80
C GLN A 427 17.30 -8.47 1.95
N TRP A 428 17.35 -7.92 0.72
CA TRP A 428 16.24 -8.03 -0.23
C TRP A 428 15.95 -9.48 -0.57
N THR A 429 16.97 -10.29 -0.85
CA THR A 429 16.80 -11.72 -1.11
C THR A 429 16.10 -12.42 0.06
N ASN A 430 16.53 -12.15 1.29
CA ASN A 430 15.94 -12.70 2.51
C ASN A 430 14.48 -12.28 2.71
N LEU A 431 14.12 -11.04 2.35
CA LEU A 431 12.75 -10.55 2.36
C LEU A 431 11.88 -11.31 1.35
N MET A 432 12.36 -11.48 0.11
CA MET A 432 11.61 -12.19 -0.94
C MET A 432 11.41 -13.68 -0.59
N ILE A 433 12.44 -14.34 -0.04
CA ILE A 433 12.34 -15.74 0.40
C ILE A 433 11.41 -15.87 1.62
N GLY A 434 11.48 -14.93 2.57
CA GLY A 434 10.63 -14.90 3.76
C GLY A 434 9.16 -14.61 3.46
N ALA A 435 8.86 -13.97 2.32
CA ALA A 435 7.51 -13.73 1.84
C ALA A 435 6.87 -14.95 1.15
N GLY A 436 7.65 -15.96 0.75
CA GLY A 436 7.14 -17.15 0.05
C GLY A 436 7.53 -17.24 -1.43
N LEU A 437 8.27 -16.27 -1.98
CA LEU A 437 8.60 -16.15 -3.41
C LEU A 437 9.75 -17.07 -3.87
N GLY A 438 9.73 -18.33 -3.47
CA GLY A 438 10.84 -19.25 -3.71
C GLY A 438 10.47 -20.72 -3.72
N GLN A 439 9.40 -21.10 -4.44
CA GLN A 439 9.27 -22.42 -5.05
C GLN A 439 8.78 -22.32 -6.49
#